data_AF-A0A955EIB0-F1
#
_entry.id   AF-A0A955EIB0-F1
#
_cell.length_a   1.000
_cell.length_b   1.000
_cell.length_c   1.000
_cell.angle_alpha   90.00
_cell.angle_beta   90.00
_cell.angle_gamma   90.00
#
_symmetry.space_group_name_H-M   'P 1'
#
loop_
_entity.id
_entity.type
_entity.pdbx_description
1 polymer ?
#
loop_
_entity_poly.entity_id
_entity_poly.type
_entity_poly.pdbx_seq_one_letter_code
_entity_poly.pdbx_strand_id
1 'polypeptide(L)'
;LSGTEAQWTLAFAQGSPGRVMQAVETGLYAWARALEPQLQALDAGRFPIGLGATMAELVGEWASAWVSGRKNASKEAANHAGAGHMFCLLAAHMQSRLREAAAGDQRETARWLRRIELLTEAERHIATNVQMSLAFDNLAIQMIEA
;
A
#
# COMPACT_ATOMS: atom_id res chain seq x y z
N LEU A 1 -1.66 -11.68 17.87
CA LEU A 1 -0.65 -10.73 17.35
C LEU A 1 0.62 -10.89 18.16
N SER A 2 1.77 -10.97 17.51
CA SER A 2 3.06 -10.85 18.23
C SER A 2 3.23 -9.42 18.81
N GLY A 3 4.16 -9.21 19.73
CA GLY A 3 4.39 -7.87 20.32
C GLY A 3 4.71 -6.80 19.26
N THR A 4 5.54 -7.13 18.28
CA THR A 4 5.92 -6.24 17.17
C THR A 4 4.75 -5.96 16.23
N GLU A 5 3.96 -6.98 15.90
CA GLU A 5 2.78 -6.84 15.05
C GLU A 5 1.73 -5.94 15.72
N ALA A 6 1.47 -6.13 17.02
CA ALA A 6 0.53 -5.29 17.76
C ALA A 6 0.97 -3.81 17.76
N GLN A 7 2.26 -3.54 17.97
CA GLN A 7 2.81 -2.18 17.92
C GLN A 7 2.65 -1.56 16.52
N TRP A 8 2.97 -2.32 15.47
CA TRP A 8 2.81 -1.86 14.09
C TRP A 8 1.33 -1.58 13.76
N THR A 9 0.42 -2.47 14.16
CA THR A 9 -1.02 -2.31 13.92
C THR A 9 -1.56 -1.05 14.60
N LEU A 10 -1.14 -0.76 15.84
CA LEU A 10 -1.53 0.46 16.54
C LEU A 10 -1.02 1.71 15.82
N ALA A 11 0.23 1.70 15.34
CA ALA A 11 0.80 2.78 14.55
C ALA A 11 0.07 2.97 13.21
N PHE A 12 -0.24 1.90 12.48
CA PHE A 12 -1.03 1.95 11.25
C PHE A 12 -2.46 2.47 11.47
N ALA A 13 -3.07 2.10 12.60
CA ALA A 13 -4.46 2.41 12.89
C ALA A 13 -4.68 3.89 13.26
N GLN A 14 -3.66 4.60 13.75
CA GLN A 14 -3.75 6.02 14.12
C GLN A 14 -4.97 6.31 15.04
N GLY A 15 -5.24 5.40 15.98
CA GLY A 15 -6.36 5.50 16.92
C GLY A 15 -7.74 5.04 16.39
N SER A 16 -7.85 4.59 15.13
CA SER A 16 -9.10 4.06 14.57
C SER A 16 -9.27 2.55 14.81
N PRO A 17 -10.27 2.11 15.59
CA PRO A 17 -10.53 0.69 15.81
C PRO A 17 -10.86 -0.07 14.51
N GLY A 18 -11.53 0.58 13.56
CA GLY A 18 -11.83 -0.02 12.26
C GLY A 18 -10.57 -0.34 11.46
N ARG A 19 -9.54 0.53 11.53
CA ARG A 19 -8.24 0.27 10.89
C ARG A 19 -7.46 -0.84 11.58
N VAL A 20 -7.62 -1.01 12.90
CA VAL A 20 -7.07 -2.18 13.61
C VAL A 20 -7.69 -3.47 13.07
N MET A 21 -9.02 -3.52 12.99
CA MET A 21 -9.73 -4.70 12.47
C MET A 21 -9.30 -5.00 11.03
N GLN A 22 -9.29 -3.99 10.15
CA GLN A 22 -8.84 -4.13 8.77
C GLN A 22 -7.41 -4.69 8.70
N ALA A 23 -6.48 -4.18 9.51
CA ALA A 23 -5.09 -4.63 9.49
C ALA A 23 -4.95 -6.10 9.90
N VAL A 24 -5.71 -6.53 10.92
CA VAL A 24 -5.69 -7.91 11.43
C VAL A 24 -6.37 -8.86 10.46
N GLU A 25 -7.56 -8.52 9.94
CA GLU A 25 -8.33 -9.38 9.05
C GLU A 25 -7.67 -9.57 7.68
N THR A 26 -7.05 -8.51 7.15
CA THR A 26 -6.35 -8.56 5.85
C THR A 26 -4.92 -9.09 5.98
N GLY A 27 -4.35 -9.13 7.19
CA GLY A 27 -2.96 -9.51 7.41
C GLY A 27 -1.97 -8.44 6.92
N LEU A 28 -2.34 -7.16 7.01
CA LEU A 28 -1.55 -6.05 6.46
C LEU A 28 -0.14 -5.92 7.03
N TYR A 29 0.09 -6.43 8.24
CA TYR A 29 1.43 -6.46 8.81
C TYR A 29 2.40 -7.30 7.96
N ALA A 30 1.94 -8.45 7.44
CA ALA A 30 2.76 -9.29 6.56
C ALA A 30 3.09 -8.57 5.26
N TRP A 31 2.11 -7.84 4.69
CA TRP A 31 2.32 -7.03 3.49
C TRP A 31 3.33 -5.91 3.73
N ALA A 32 3.21 -5.20 4.85
CA ALA A 32 4.15 -4.16 5.23
C ALA A 32 5.58 -4.71 5.32
N ARG A 33 5.76 -5.87 5.96
CA ARG A 33 7.06 -6.54 6.05
C ARG A 33 7.62 -6.96 4.70
N ALA A 34 6.77 -7.41 3.77
CA ALA A 34 7.18 -7.82 2.43
C ALA A 34 7.60 -6.63 1.55
N LEU A 35 6.98 -5.46 1.73
CA LEU A 35 7.25 -4.25 0.96
C LEU A 35 8.35 -3.37 1.58
N GLU A 36 8.69 -3.58 2.86
CA GLU A 36 9.65 -2.76 3.60
C GLU A 36 10.97 -2.51 2.85
N PRO A 37 11.65 -3.51 2.24
CA PRO A 37 12.90 -3.27 1.52
C PRO A 37 12.75 -2.30 0.35
N GLN A 38 11.67 -2.42 -0.42
CA GLN A 38 11.36 -1.59 -1.57
C GLN A 38 10.94 -0.18 -1.14
N LEU A 39 10.16 -0.06 -0.06
CA LEU A 39 9.78 1.23 0.51
C LEU A 39 11.00 1.97 1.07
N GLN A 40 11.94 1.28 1.73
CA GLN A 40 13.21 1.87 2.17
C GLN A 40 14.08 2.33 1.00
N ALA A 41 14.06 1.60 -0.13
CA ALA A 41 14.74 2.05 -1.34
C ALA A 41 14.11 3.36 -1.87
N LEU A 42 12.77 3.41 -1.95
CA LEU A 42 12.03 4.61 -2.37
C LEU A 42 12.28 5.81 -1.44
N ASP A 43 12.31 5.58 -0.12
CA ASP A 43 12.61 6.59 0.88
C ASP A 43 14.02 7.16 0.69
N ALA A 44 14.97 6.32 0.28
CA ALA A 44 16.34 6.72 0.00
C ALA A 44 16.53 7.26 -1.43
N GLY A 45 15.47 7.52 -2.19
CA GLY A 45 15.54 8.00 -3.56
C GLY A 45 16.17 7.00 -4.53
N ARG A 46 16.09 5.70 -4.23
CA ARG A 46 16.54 4.62 -5.11
C ARG A 46 15.35 3.92 -5.77
N PHE A 47 15.60 3.39 -6.96
CA PHE A 47 14.58 2.65 -7.70
C PHE A 47 14.12 1.40 -6.93
N PRO A 48 12.81 1.28 -6.60
CA PRO A 48 12.30 0.17 -5.81
C PRO A 48 12.00 -1.04 -6.70
N ILE A 49 13.05 -1.77 -7.10
CA ILE A 49 12.97 -2.91 -8.03
C ILE A 49 11.92 -3.91 -7.54
N GLY A 50 10.98 -4.26 -8.42
CA GLY A 50 9.96 -5.29 -8.15
C GLY A 50 8.83 -4.84 -7.23
N LEU A 51 8.77 -3.58 -6.81
CA LEU A 51 7.69 -3.08 -5.94
C LEU A 51 6.30 -3.34 -6.53
N GLY A 52 6.09 -3.00 -7.81
CA GLY A 52 4.82 -3.23 -8.49
C GLY A 52 4.40 -4.70 -8.54
N ALA A 53 5.34 -5.58 -8.89
CA ALA A 53 5.14 -7.02 -8.88
C ALA A 53 4.79 -7.57 -7.48
N THR A 54 5.52 -7.17 -6.43
CA THR A 54 5.23 -7.59 -5.05
C THR A 54 3.85 -7.12 -4.61
N MET A 55 3.43 -5.90 -4.96
CA MET A 55 2.07 -5.42 -4.66
C MET A 55 1.00 -6.25 -5.35
N ALA A 56 1.18 -6.57 -6.64
CA ALA A 56 0.24 -7.39 -7.41
C ALA A 56 0.12 -8.81 -6.87
N GLU A 57 1.24 -9.41 -6.48
CA GLU A 57 1.30 -10.76 -5.90
C GLU A 57 0.55 -10.83 -4.58
N LEU A 58 0.85 -9.93 -3.63
CA LEU A 58 0.19 -9.88 -2.31
C LEU A 58 -1.33 -9.71 -2.44
N VAL A 59 -1.79 -8.83 -3.34
CA VAL A 59 -3.22 -8.64 -3.60
C VAL A 59 -3.84 -9.88 -4.22
N GLY A 60 -3.17 -10.50 -5.19
CA GLY A 60 -3.65 -11.70 -5.88
C GLY A 60 -3.75 -12.92 -4.97
N GLU A 61 -2.78 -13.12 -4.08
CA GLU A 61 -2.79 -14.17 -3.06
C GLU A 61 -3.95 -13.98 -2.09
N TRP A 62 -4.11 -12.77 -1.56
CA TRP A 62 -5.21 -12.45 -0.66
C TRP A 62 -6.57 -12.62 -1.31
N ALA A 63 -6.74 -12.10 -2.54
CA ALA A 63 -7.99 -12.22 -3.27
C ALA A 63 -8.35 -13.70 -3.52
N SER A 64 -7.36 -14.52 -3.86
CA SER A 64 -7.54 -15.96 -4.06
C SER A 64 -7.96 -16.68 -2.77
N ALA A 65 -7.27 -16.40 -1.65
CA ALA A 65 -7.64 -16.97 -0.35
C ALA A 65 -9.04 -16.52 0.11
N TRP A 66 -9.37 -15.25 -0.13
CA TRP A 66 -10.65 -14.66 0.27
C TRP A 66 -11.84 -15.28 -0.47
N VAL A 67 -11.71 -15.55 -1.78
CA VAL A 67 -12.79 -16.21 -2.55
C VAL A 67 -12.92 -17.70 -2.25
N SER A 68 -11.82 -18.40 -1.95
CA SER A 68 -11.86 -19.83 -1.63
C SER A 68 -12.72 -20.16 -0.40
N GLY A 69 -12.90 -19.21 0.52
CA GLY A 69 -13.74 -19.36 1.71
C GLY A 69 -15.21 -18.94 1.54
N ARG A 70 -15.64 -18.47 0.35
CA ARG A 70 -16.94 -17.77 0.20
C ARG A 70 -17.70 -18.23 -1.04
N LYS A 71 -18.93 -18.72 -0.83
CA LYS A 71 -19.86 -19.09 -1.91
C LYS A 71 -20.26 -17.84 -2.70
N ASN A 72 -20.15 -17.88 -4.03
CA ASN A 72 -20.48 -16.79 -4.96
C ASN A 72 -19.61 -15.52 -4.85
N ALA A 73 -18.38 -15.64 -4.35
CA ALA A 73 -17.44 -14.53 -4.32
C ALA A 73 -16.76 -14.32 -5.69
N SER A 74 -16.75 -13.08 -6.20
CA SER A 74 -16.01 -12.71 -7.42
C SER A 74 -14.55 -12.42 -7.09
N LYS A 75 -13.63 -13.01 -7.87
CA LYS A 75 -12.19 -12.76 -7.75
C LYS A 75 -11.84 -11.33 -8.13
N GLU A 76 -12.56 -10.75 -9.08
CA GLU A 76 -12.41 -9.36 -9.51
C GLU A 76 -12.78 -8.41 -8.37
N ALA A 77 -13.92 -8.62 -7.72
CA ALA A 77 -14.31 -7.82 -6.55
C ALA A 77 -13.29 -7.95 -5.40
N ALA A 78 -12.77 -9.14 -5.16
CA ALA A 78 -11.71 -9.37 -4.18
C ALA A 78 -10.41 -8.64 -4.57
N ASN A 79 -10.01 -8.69 -5.84
CA ASN A 79 -8.85 -7.94 -6.33
C ASN A 79 -9.01 -6.43 -6.08
N HIS A 80 -10.16 -5.84 -6.41
CA HIS A 80 -10.41 -4.42 -6.15
C HIS A 80 -10.33 -4.08 -4.66
N ALA A 81 -10.92 -4.92 -3.79
CA ALA A 81 -10.83 -4.73 -2.33
C ALA A 81 -9.37 -4.83 -1.84
N GLY A 82 -8.63 -5.83 -2.30
CA GLY A 82 -7.22 -6.01 -1.96
C GLY A 82 -6.34 -4.85 -2.43
N ALA A 83 -6.59 -4.30 -3.62
CA ALA A 83 -5.93 -3.09 -4.09
C ALA A 83 -6.23 -1.89 -3.19
N GLY A 84 -7.48 -1.70 -2.76
CA GLY A 84 -7.85 -0.66 -1.78
C GLY A 84 -7.09 -0.81 -0.46
N HIS A 85 -6.92 -2.03 0.03
CA HIS A 85 -6.09 -2.30 1.20
C HIS A 85 -4.61 -1.97 0.97
N MET A 86 -4.08 -2.26 -0.23
CA MET A 86 -2.71 -1.92 -0.62
C MET A 86 -2.52 -0.40 -0.63
N PHE A 87 -3.45 0.36 -1.22
CA PHE A 87 -3.38 1.82 -1.20
C PHE A 87 -3.46 2.40 0.21
N CYS A 88 -4.29 1.82 1.09
CA CYS A 88 -4.32 2.23 2.50
C CYS A 88 -2.97 2.04 3.20
N LEU A 89 -2.27 0.94 2.90
CA LEU A 89 -0.95 0.63 3.44
C LEU A 89 0.10 1.63 2.95
N LEU A 90 0.17 1.87 1.64
CA LEU A 90 1.10 2.83 1.04
C LEU A 90 0.83 4.25 1.52
N ALA A 91 -0.43 4.66 1.60
CA ALA A 91 -0.82 5.96 2.11
C ALA A 91 -0.37 6.16 3.57
N ALA A 92 -0.50 5.13 4.42
CA ALA A 92 -0.02 5.20 5.80
C ALA A 92 1.50 5.42 5.87
N HIS A 93 2.28 4.72 5.03
CA HIS A 93 3.72 4.93 4.90
C HIS A 93 4.05 6.37 4.48
N MET A 94 3.46 6.83 3.39
CA MET A 94 3.70 8.19 2.87
C MET A 94 3.27 9.28 3.83
N GLN A 95 2.17 9.10 4.56
CA GLN A 95 1.74 10.05 5.59
C GLN A 95 2.75 10.13 6.75
N SER A 96 3.37 9.01 7.12
CA SER A 96 4.46 9.02 8.11
C SER A 96 5.64 9.85 7.61
N ARG A 97 6.09 9.59 6.38
CA ARG A 97 7.18 10.33 5.73
C ARG A 97 6.88 11.80 5.53
N LEU A 98 5.64 12.14 5.15
CA LEU A 98 5.20 13.52 5.02
C LEU A 98 5.24 14.25 6.35
N ARG A 99 4.81 13.63 7.46
CA ARG A 99 4.89 14.23 8.80
C ARG A 99 6.34 14.49 9.22
N GLU A 100 7.25 13.56 8.91
CA GLU A 100 8.69 13.73 9.16
C GLU A 100 9.25 14.89 8.31
N ALA A 101 8.90 14.96 7.03
CA ALA A 101 9.37 16.00 6.11
C ALA A 101 8.79 17.40 6.41
N ALA A 102 7.54 17.47 6.87
CA ALA A 102 6.85 18.73 7.15
C ALA A 102 7.51 19.57 8.27
N ALA A 103 8.30 18.93 9.13
CA ALA A 103 9.10 19.61 10.15
C ALA A 103 10.41 20.20 9.61
N GLY A 104 10.74 19.96 8.33
CA GLY A 104 12.02 20.30 7.73
C GLY A 104 11.89 20.89 6.32
N ASP A 105 12.33 20.15 5.31
CA ASP A 105 12.50 20.64 3.93
C ASP A 105 11.16 20.68 3.16
N GLN A 106 10.83 21.87 2.66
CA GLN A 106 9.66 22.10 1.81
C GLN A 106 9.71 21.29 0.51
N ARG A 107 10.90 21.02 -0.05
CA ARG A 107 11.05 20.20 -1.25
C ARG A 107 10.69 18.76 -0.98
N GLU A 108 11.23 18.18 0.10
CA GLU A 108 10.86 16.82 0.52
C GLU A 108 9.37 16.70 0.85
N THR A 109 8.80 17.72 1.51
CA THR A 109 7.36 17.80 1.75
C THR A 109 6.57 17.74 0.44
N ALA A 110 6.96 18.53 -0.57
CA ALA A 110 6.33 18.54 -1.89
C ALA A 110 6.46 17.19 -2.62
N ARG A 111 7.62 16.52 -2.53
CA ARG A 111 7.82 15.18 -3.10
C ARG A 111 6.84 14.16 -2.49
N TRP A 112 6.71 14.14 -1.17
CA TRP A 112 5.79 13.22 -0.49
C TRP A 112 4.32 13.51 -0.79
N LEU A 113 3.94 14.78 -0.89
CA LEU A 113 2.60 15.16 -1.37
C LEU A 113 2.35 14.65 -2.79
N ARG A 114 3.31 14.83 -3.70
CA ARG A 114 3.19 14.34 -5.08
C ARG A 114 3.01 12.82 -5.12
N ARG A 115 3.74 12.07 -4.30
CA ARG A 115 3.59 10.61 -4.21
C ARG A 115 2.20 10.18 -3.72
N ILE A 116 1.58 10.93 -2.82
CA ILE A 116 0.18 10.69 -2.37
C ILE A 116 -0.82 10.97 -3.50
N GLU A 117 -0.61 12.00 -4.32
CA GLU A 117 -1.43 12.25 -5.51
C GLU A 117 -1.34 11.08 -6.51
N LEU A 118 -0.12 10.55 -6.72
CA LEU A 118 0.11 9.39 -7.58
C LEU A 118 -0.62 8.13 -7.09
N LEU A 119 -0.77 7.94 -5.77
CA LEU A 119 -1.60 6.85 -5.23
C LEU A 119 -3.06 6.99 -5.66
N THR A 120 -3.61 8.21 -5.54
CA THR A 120 -4.99 8.51 -5.94
C THR A 120 -5.20 8.24 -7.44
N GLU A 121 -4.21 8.59 -8.27
CA GLU A 121 -4.25 8.32 -9.70
C GLU A 121 -4.23 6.82 -10.02
N ALA A 122 -3.34 6.07 -9.36
CA ALA A 122 -3.26 4.62 -9.53
C ALA A 122 -4.54 3.91 -9.07
N GLU A 123 -5.16 4.37 -7.98
CA GLU A 123 -6.45 3.87 -7.53
C GLU A 123 -7.55 4.08 -8.58
N ARG A 124 -7.58 5.27 -9.20
CA ARG A 124 -8.50 5.57 -10.29
C ARG A 124 -8.27 4.67 -11.50
N HIS A 125 -7.02 4.41 -11.90
CA HIS A 125 -6.71 3.49 -12.98
C HIS A 125 -7.30 2.10 -12.73
N ILE A 126 -7.07 1.54 -11.53
CA ILE A 126 -7.65 0.24 -11.16
C ILE A 126 -9.18 0.31 -11.17
N ALA A 127 -9.79 1.36 -10.62
CA ALA A 127 -11.25 1.55 -10.65
C ALA A 127 -11.83 1.61 -12.07
N THR A 128 -11.05 2.05 -13.05
CA THR A 128 -11.41 2.04 -14.49
C THR A 128 -11.03 0.74 -15.23
N ASN A 129 -10.74 -0.35 -14.49
CA ASN A 129 -10.36 -1.67 -15.01
C ASN A 129 -9.02 -1.72 -15.76
N VAL A 130 -8.08 -0.81 -15.45
CA VAL A 130 -6.68 -0.99 -15.88
C VAL A 130 -6.11 -2.21 -15.18
N GLN A 131 -5.32 -3.00 -15.90
CA GLN A 131 -4.66 -4.18 -15.35
C GLN A 131 -3.82 -3.81 -14.12
N MET A 132 -4.08 -4.46 -13.00
CA MET A 132 -3.52 -4.11 -11.69
C MET A 132 -1.99 -4.15 -11.63
N SER A 133 -1.35 -5.17 -12.22
CA SER A 133 0.11 -5.25 -12.30
C SER A 133 0.69 -4.04 -13.02
N LEU A 134 0.11 -3.66 -14.16
CA LEU A 134 0.52 -2.48 -14.92
C LEU A 134 0.32 -1.19 -14.12
N ALA A 135 -0.81 -1.03 -13.43
CA ALA A 135 -1.07 0.13 -12.59
C ALA A 135 -0.05 0.26 -11.44
N PHE A 136 0.30 -0.86 -10.80
CA PHE A 136 1.28 -0.93 -9.72
C PHE A 136 2.71 -0.70 -10.19
N ASP A 137 3.11 -1.25 -11.34
CA ASP A 137 4.43 -0.99 -11.92
C ASP A 137 4.58 0.49 -12.32
N ASN A 138 3.57 1.04 -12.99
CA ASN A 138 3.54 2.46 -13.36
C ASN A 138 3.59 3.38 -12.13
N LEU A 139 2.88 3.04 -11.06
CA LEU A 139 2.93 3.76 -9.80
C LEU A 139 4.34 3.76 -9.19
N ALA A 140 4.99 2.60 -9.12
CA ALA A 140 6.34 2.47 -8.57
C ALA A 140 7.37 3.33 -9.34
N ILE A 141 7.23 3.39 -10.67
CA ILE A 141 8.06 4.25 -11.54
C ILE A 141 7.78 5.73 -11.27
N GLN A 142 6.52 6.17 -11.23
CA GLN A 142 6.22 7.58 -11.00
C GLN A 142 6.63 8.06 -9.60
N MET A 143 6.60 7.19 -8.58
CA MET A 143 7.01 7.56 -7.23
C MET A 143 8.50 7.93 -7.13
N ILE A 144 9.38 7.32 -7.94
CA ILE A 144 10.81 7.63 -7.92
C ILE A 144 11.13 8.93 -8.68
N GLU A 145 10.31 9.28 -9.68
CA GLU A 145 10.47 10.51 -10.47
C GLU A 145 9.93 11.77 -9.76
N ALA A 146 9.09 11.60 -8.73
CA ALA A 146 8.54 12.67 -7.89
C ALA A 146 9.58 13.27 -6.93
#